data_AF-A0AAU9UGA0-F1
#
_entry.id   AF-A0AAU9UGA0-F1
#
_cell.length_a   1.000
_cell.length_b   1.000
_cell.length_c   1.000
_cell.angle_alpha   90.00
_cell.angle_beta   90.00
_cell.angle_gamma   90.00
#
_symmetry.space_group_name_H-M   'P 1'
#
loop_
_entity.id
_entity.type
_entity.pdbx_description
1 polymer ?
#
loop_
_entity_poly.entity_id
_entity_poly.type
_entity_poly.pdbx_seq_one_letter_code
_entity_poly.pdbx_strand_id
1 'polypeptide(L)'
;MRPRQANKAFHFIVNGRPIRVCKPFFVSTLNISDRVIRTVIQKCQNHGVLQNDRRGKHDNHTTTDETLISDIKTFIDSIPRVPSHYTRQTSTREYIDGGKTITDLFNDFKVAQEKNSKPYDQCDLCLQYTNSNAEQKSMIHDKYIAHIKEKKLSRNEKHDDRFKIDDKNKVLVFDMQAEDWGYNFNKTEDKNILSWNDIKVIKVIKSEPFSFYVKTSYNKDAEFEKINVRNKRKKLNPISELTTVKAYTGKQKLGENKKKDLKELLDKNLIPNFYKDFYDTIL
;
A
#
# COMPACT_ATOMS: atom_id res chain seq x y z
N MET A 1 -2.97 -23.74 41.29
CA MET A 1 -1.54 -23.87 41.65
C MET A 1 -0.77 -24.22 40.37
N ARG A 2 0.18 -23.40 39.89
CA ARG A 2 0.93 -23.74 38.67
C ARG A 2 1.94 -24.86 38.99
N PRO A 3 2.01 -25.94 38.20
CA PRO A 3 2.96 -27.03 38.44
C PRO A 3 4.40 -26.51 38.36
N ARG A 4 5.29 -27.04 39.22
CA ARG A 4 6.73 -26.71 39.18
C ARG A 4 7.31 -27.19 37.86
N GLN A 5 8.15 -26.37 37.23
CA GLN A 5 8.87 -26.77 36.03
C GLN A 5 9.94 -27.81 36.37
N ALA A 6 10.17 -28.75 35.46
CA ALA A 6 11.22 -29.75 35.61
C ALA A 6 12.61 -29.11 35.73
N ASN A 7 13.47 -29.74 36.54
CA ASN A 7 14.86 -29.31 36.70
C ASN A 7 15.63 -29.51 35.38
N LYS A 8 16.49 -28.54 35.03
CA LYS A 8 17.29 -28.55 33.80
C LYS A 8 18.73 -28.96 34.11
N ALA A 9 19.28 -29.88 33.32
CA ALA A 9 20.68 -30.29 33.39
C ALA A 9 21.42 -29.88 32.11
N PHE A 10 22.63 -29.33 32.26
CA PHE A 10 23.47 -28.87 31.15
C PHE A 10 24.72 -29.75 31.05
N HIS A 11 25.14 -30.05 29.82
CA HIS A 11 26.28 -30.91 29.56
C HIS A 11 27.14 -30.34 28.42
N PHE A 12 28.46 -30.56 28.49
CA PHE A 12 29.38 -30.40 27.38
C PHE A 12 29.96 -31.76 27.00
N ILE A 13 30.15 -32.00 25.70
CA ILE A 13 30.80 -33.22 25.23
C ILE A 13 32.30 -32.97 25.17
N VAL A 14 33.07 -33.68 25.97
CA VAL A 14 34.54 -33.64 25.96
C VAL A 14 35.03 -35.07 25.76
N ASN A 15 35.85 -35.30 24.72
CA ASN A 15 36.35 -36.63 24.35
C ASN A 15 35.23 -37.69 24.20
N GLY A 16 34.08 -37.28 23.63
CA GLY A 16 32.93 -38.15 23.43
C GLY A 16 32.11 -38.48 24.69
N ARG A 17 32.48 -37.92 25.85
CA ARG A 17 31.74 -38.12 27.12
C ARG A 17 30.98 -36.85 27.52
N PRO A 18 29.70 -36.95 27.91
CA PRO A 18 28.95 -35.81 28.41
C PRO A 18 29.37 -35.49 29.85
N ILE A 19 29.95 -34.30 30.05
CA ILE A 19 30.31 -33.77 31.36
C ILE A 19 29.21 -32.79 31.79
N ARG A 20 28.59 -33.05 32.94
CA ARG A 20 27.58 -32.16 33.52
C ARG A 20 28.22 -30.87 34.03
N VAL A 21 27.60 -29.73 33.72
CA VAL A 21 28.08 -28.41 34.14
C VAL A 21 26.96 -27.57 34.77
N CYS A 22 27.34 -26.55 35.53
CA CYS A 22 26.39 -25.59 36.08
C CYS A 22 25.91 -24.61 34.99
N LYS A 23 24.73 -24.03 35.22
CA LYS A 23 24.12 -23.07 34.29
C LYS A 23 25.00 -21.82 34.04
N PRO A 24 25.58 -21.15 35.06
CA PRO A 24 26.44 -19.99 34.82
C PRO A 24 27.66 -20.30 33.95
N PHE A 25 28.28 -21.46 34.15
CA PHE A 25 29.39 -21.91 33.34
C PHE A 25 28.95 -22.16 31.89
N PHE A 26 27.85 -22.87 31.67
CA PHE A 26 27.31 -23.15 30.33
C PHE A 26 27.03 -21.86 29.52
N VAL A 27 26.38 -20.87 30.17
CA VAL A 27 26.06 -19.56 29.60
C VAL A 27 27.32 -18.78 29.24
N SER A 28 28.28 -18.72 30.16
CA SER A 28 29.53 -17.97 29.99
C SER A 28 30.41 -18.58 28.90
N THR A 29 30.56 -19.92 28.91
CA THR A 29 31.39 -20.66 27.95
C THR A 29 30.86 -20.54 26.52
N LEU A 30 29.54 -20.60 26.31
CA LEU A 30 28.93 -20.45 24.98
C LEU A 30 28.63 -18.99 24.60
N ASN A 31 28.87 -18.04 25.51
CA ASN A 31 28.50 -16.63 25.37
C ASN A 31 27.04 -16.43 24.92
N ILE A 32 26.12 -17.18 25.51
CA ILE A 32 24.68 -17.10 25.22
C ILE A 32 23.91 -16.56 26.41
N SER A 33 22.82 -15.82 26.17
CA SER A 33 21.96 -15.36 27.26
C SER A 33 21.00 -16.46 27.75
N ASP A 34 20.58 -16.37 29.01
CA ASP A 34 19.57 -17.28 29.57
C ASP A 34 18.23 -17.24 28.80
N ARG A 35 17.93 -16.10 28.14
CA ARG A 35 16.76 -15.96 27.29
C ARG A 35 16.79 -16.98 26.14
N VAL A 36 17.94 -17.16 25.50
CA VAL A 36 18.09 -18.14 24.39
C VAL A 36 17.77 -19.54 24.87
N ILE A 37 18.31 -19.95 26.03
CA ILE A 37 18.05 -21.27 26.63
C ILE A 37 16.56 -21.47 26.90
N ARG A 38 15.89 -20.47 27.50
CA ARG A 38 14.44 -20.53 27.77
C ARG A 38 13.64 -20.64 26.48
N THR A 39 13.98 -19.85 25.46
CA THR A 39 13.28 -19.86 24.17
C THR A 39 13.45 -21.18 23.44
N VAL A 40 14.65 -21.78 23.41
CA VAL A 40 14.88 -23.09 22.78
C VAL A 40 14.05 -24.16 23.48
N ILE A 41 14.06 -24.20 24.81
CA ILE A 41 13.27 -25.17 25.57
C ILE A 41 11.76 -25.00 25.34
N GLN A 42 11.27 -23.75 25.25
CA GLN A 42 9.87 -23.48 24.96
C GLN A 42 9.48 -23.88 23.52
N LYS A 43 10.43 -23.80 22.58
CA LYS A 43 10.23 -24.14 21.17
C LYS A 43 10.51 -25.60 20.84
N CYS A 44 11.21 -26.35 21.70
CA CYS A 44 11.35 -27.79 21.54
C CYS A 44 10.03 -28.47 21.90
N GLN A 45 9.48 -29.21 20.95
CA GLN A 45 8.32 -30.08 21.16
C GLN A 45 8.69 -31.27 22.07
N ASN A 46 7.69 -32.01 22.54
CA ASN A 46 7.87 -33.16 23.44
C ASN A 46 8.82 -34.25 22.90
N HIS A 47 9.05 -34.30 21.58
CA HIS A 47 9.97 -35.24 20.91
C HIS A 47 11.36 -34.66 20.62
N GLY A 48 11.71 -33.51 21.20
CA GLY A 48 13.03 -32.88 21.01
C GLY A 48 13.18 -32.12 19.68
N VAL A 49 12.15 -32.06 18.85
CA VAL A 49 12.15 -31.32 17.58
C VAL A 49 11.88 -29.83 17.84
N LEU A 50 12.71 -28.95 17.29
CA LEU A 50 12.51 -27.51 17.38
C LEU A 50 11.35 -27.07 16.49
N GLN A 51 10.46 -26.22 16.99
CA GLN A 51 9.40 -25.60 16.20
C GLN A 51 9.95 -24.85 14.98
N ASN A 52 9.22 -24.92 13.87
CA ASN A 52 9.53 -24.20 12.63
C ASN A 52 9.64 -22.69 12.85
N ASP A 53 10.50 -22.04 12.06
CA ASP A 53 10.64 -20.59 12.07
C ASP A 53 9.35 -19.91 11.58
N ARG A 54 8.80 -19.04 12.43
CA ARG A 54 7.58 -18.25 12.17
C ARG A 54 7.88 -16.76 11.98
N ARG A 55 9.14 -16.36 11.76
CA ARG A 55 9.47 -14.98 11.40
C ARG A 55 8.67 -14.56 10.16
N GLY A 56 8.01 -13.40 10.26
CA GLY A 56 7.12 -12.87 9.21
C GLY A 56 5.80 -13.63 9.02
N LYS A 57 5.50 -14.64 9.84
CA LYS A 57 4.24 -15.41 9.78
C LYS A 57 3.46 -15.17 11.06
N HIS A 58 2.40 -14.37 10.98
CA HIS A 58 1.50 -14.07 12.09
C HIS A 58 0.05 -14.02 11.63
N ASP A 59 -0.87 -14.42 12.51
CA ASP A 59 -2.31 -14.45 12.22
C ASP A 59 -2.98 -13.08 12.42
N ASN A 60 -2.19 -12.02 12.63
CA ASN A 60 -2.69 -10.66 12.82
C ASN A 60 -3.18 -9.99 11.53
N HIS A 61 -2.89 -10.57 10.36
CA HIS A 61 -3.34 -10.01 9.08
C HIS A 61 -4.71 -10.55 8.71
N THR A 62 -5.64 -9.65 8.41
CA THR A 62 -6.97 -10.02 7.93
C THR A 62 -6.85 -10.81 6.63
N THR A 63 -7.33 -12.05 6.63
CA THR A 63 -7.31 -12.89 5.43
C THR A 63 -8.59 -12.65 4.63
N THR A 64 -8.49 -12.60 3.31
CA THR A 64 -9.67 -12.54 2.43
C THR A 64 -10.52 -13.79 2.64
N ASP A 65 -11.83 -13.62 2.64
CA ASP A 65 -12.74 -14.75 2.75
C ASP A 65 -12.52 -15.77 1.61
N GLU A 66 -12.47 -17.05 1.97
CA GLU A 66 -12.17 -18.13 1.03
C GLU A 66 -13.24 -18.24 -0.05
N THR A 67 -14.49 -17.89 0.28
CA THR A 67 -15.61 -17.86 -0.67
C THR A 67 -15.37 -16.82 -1.77
N LEU A 68 -14.91 -15.62 -1.41
CA LEU A 68 -14.62 -14.55 -2.38
C LEU A 68 -13.46 -14.94 -3.30
N ILE A 69 -12.42 -15.60 -2.76
CA ILE A 69 -11.31 -16.12 -3.56
C ILE A 69 -11.82 -17.16 -4.57
N SER A 70 -12.74 -18.04 -4.16
CA SER A 70 -13.33 -19.04 -5.04
C SER A 70 -14.20 -18.40 -6.14
N ASP A 71 -14.96 -17.36 -5.81
CA ASP A 71 -15.77 -16.60 -6.77
C ASP A 71 -14.87 -15.90 -7.80
N ILE A 72 -13.76 -15.27 -7.36
CA ILE A 72 -12.78 -14.62 -8.24
C ILE A 72 -12.16 -15.64 -9.21
N LYS A 73 -11.75 -16.82 -8.71
CA LYS A 73 -11.19 -17.89 -9.56
C LYS A 73 -12.20 -18.35 -10.61
N THR A 74 -13.43 -18.62 -10.18
CA THR A 74 -14.52 -19.04 -11.07
C THR A 74 -14.80 -17.99 -12.15
N PHE A 75 -14.78 -16.71 -11.79
CA PHE A 75 -14.92 -15.62 -12.75
C PHE A 75 -13.76 -15.57 -13.74
N ILE A 76 -12.51 -15.67 -13.27
CA ILE A 76 -11.32 -15.68 -14.14
C ILE A 76 -11.36 -16.85 -15.11
N ASP A 77 -11.77 -18.04 -14.64
CA ASP A 77 -11.86 -19.24 -15.47
C ASP A 77 -12.97 -19.17 -16.53
N SER A 78 -13.97 -18.29 -16.35
CA SER A 78 -15.02 -18.05 -17.35
C SER A 78 -14.56 -17.20 -18.54
N ILE A 79 -13.41 -16.52 -18.42
CA ILE A 79 -12.87 -15.66 -19.47
C ILE A 79 -12.16 -16.54 -20.52
N PRO A 80 -12.42 -16.33 -21.83
CA PRO A 80 -11.74 -17.09 -22.86
C PRO A 80 -10.23 -16.85 -22.80
N ARG A 81 -9.48 -17.95 -22.79
CA ARG A 81 -8.02 -17.97 -22.74
C ARG A 81 -7.46 -18.30 -24.12
N VAL A 82 -6.37 -17.62 -24.47
CA VAL A 82 -5.66 -17.76 -25.73
C VAL A 82 -4.26 -18.30 -25.46
N PRO A 83 -3.75 -19.25 -26.24
CA PRO A 83 -2.37 -19.71 -26.13
C PRO A 83 -1.39 -18.58 -26.50
N SER A 84 -0.14 -18.68 -26.05
CA SER A 84 0.90 -17.70 -26.40
C SER A 84 1.08 -17.60 -27.93
N HIS A 85 0.64 -16.51 -28.53
CA HIS A 85 0.73 -16.28 -29.98
C HIS A 85 2.16 -15.91 -30.44
N TYR A 86 3.01 -15.41 -29.54
CA TYR A 86 4.40 -15.04 -29.86
C TYR A 86 5.38 -16.16 -29.45
N THR A 87 5.81 -16.93 -30.45
CA THR A 87 7.04 -17.76 -30.52
C THR A 87 7.75 -18.13 -29.21
N ARG A 88 7.54 -19.37 -28.73
CA ARG A 88 8.53 -20.48 -28.60
C ARG A 88 7.88 -21.64 -27.82
N GLN A 89 8.09 -22.85 -28.35
CA GLN A 89 7.26 -24.06 -28.25
C GLN A 89 7.25 -24.78 -26.88
N THR A 90 7.32 -24.10 -25.74
CA THR A 90 7.50 -24.77 -24.42
C THR A 90 6.72 -24.19 -23.24
N SER A 91 5.82 -23.21 -23.42
CA SER A 91 5.06 -22.64 -22.31
C SER A 91 3.65 -23.22 -22.22
N THR A 92 3.28 -23.77 -21.04
CA THR A 92 1.89 -24.16 -20.69
C THR A 92 1.06 -22.97 -20.21
N ARG A 93 1.55 -21.74 -20.41
CA ARG A 93 0.88 -20.52 -19.94
C ARG A 93 -0.19 -20.11 -20.94
N GLU A 94 -1.37 -19.85 -20.41
CA GLU A 94 -2.50 -19.31 -21.13
C GLU A 94 -2.66 -17.82 -20.81
N TYR A 95 -3.10 -17.04 -21.77
CA TYR A 95 -3.21 -15.59 -21.67
C TYR A 95 -4.64 -15.15 -21.95
N ILE A 96 -5.02 -14.00 -21.42
CA ILE A 96 -6.25 -13.32 -21.83
C ILE A 96 -5.90 -12.49 -23.07
N ASP A 97 -6.82 -12.41 -24.03
CA ASP A 97 -6.69 -11.70 -25.33
C ASP A 97 -6.24 -10.22 -25.21
N GLY A 98 -6.35 -9.63 -24.01
CA GLY A 98 -5.83 -8.30 -23.72
C GLY A 98 -6.73 -7.15 -24.19
N GLY A 99 -7.89 -7.44 -24.80
CA GLY A 99 -8.88 -6.43 -25.19
C GLY A 99 -9.56 -5.70 -24.03
N LYS A 100 -9.40 -6.17 -22.79
CA LYS A 100 -9.92 -5.54 -21.57
C LYS A 100 -8.79 -5.27 -20.58
N THR A 101 -8.82 -4.11 -19.94
CA THR A 101 -7.88 -3.81 -18.85
C THR A 101 -8.26 -4.58 -17.59
N ILE A 102 -7.31 -4.72 -16.64
CA ILE A 102 -7.59 -5.32 -15.32
C ILE A 102 -8.76 -4.58 -14.62
N THR A 103 -8.87 -3.26 -14.82
CA THR A 103 -9.96 -2.46 -14.27
C THR A 103 -11.31 -2.82 -14.89
N ASP A 104 -11.35 -3.06 -16.20
CA ASP A 104 -12.59 -3.48 -16.88
C ASP A 104 -13.02 -4.88 -16.42
N LEU A 105 -12.06 -5.81 -16.29
CA LEU A 105 -12.32 -7.15 -15.74
C LEU A 105 -12.85 -7.10 -14.31
N PHE A 106 -12.31 -6.20 -13.48
CA PHE A 106 -12.83 -5.99 -12.12
C PHE A 106 -14.24 -5.40 -12.13
N ASN A 107 -14.54 -4.47 -13.03
CA ASN A 107 -15.90 -3.91 -13.15
C ASN A 107 -16.91 -4.99 -13.57
N ASP A 108 -16.53 -5.87 -14.51
CA ASP A 108 -17.35 -7.01 -14.91
C ASP A 108 -17.61 -7.98 -13.74
N PHE A 109 -16.56 -8.31 -12.98
CA PHE A 109 -16.67 -9.14 -11.78
C PHE A 109 -17.61 -8.50 -10.74
N LYS A 110 -17.45 -7.20 -10.52
CA LYS A 110 -18.29 -6.42 -9.62
C LYS A 110 -19.77 -6.49 -10.02
N VAL A 111 -20.09 -6.28 -11.30
CA VAL A 111 -21.47 -6.38 -11.81
C VAL A 111 -22.03 -7.79 -11.63
N ALA A 112 -21.21 -8.83 -11.86
CA ALA A 112 -21.60 -10.21 -11.64
C ALA A 112 -21.90 -10.52 -10.16
N GLN A 113 -21.07 -10.03 -9.24
CA GLN A 113 -21.30 -10.19 -7.80
C GLN A 113 -22.51 -9.37 -7.31
N GLU A 114 -22.72 -8.15 -7.80
CA GLU A 114 -23.89 -7.31 -7.46
C GLU A 114 -25.20 -8.00 -7.89
N LYS A 115 -25.22 -8.63 -9.07
CA LYS A 115 -26.38 -9.42 -9.54
C LYS A 115 -26.71 -10.58 -8.60
N ASN A 116 -25.71 -11.16 -7.97
CA ASN A 116 -25.85 -12.28 -7.04
C ASN A 116 -25.93 -11.84 -5.57
N SER A 117 -26.02 -10.53 -5.28
CA SER A 117 -25.96 -9.96 -3.93
C SER A 117 -24.75 -10.41 -3.11
N LYS A 118 -23.61 -10.65 -3.77
CA LYS A 118 -22.36 -11.10 -3.16
C LYS A 118 -21.37 -9.94 -2.96
N PRO A 119 -20.48 -10.00 -1.95
CA PRO A 119 -19.46 -8.98 -1.75
C PRO A 119 -18.41 -9.03 -2.89
N TYR A 120 -17.89 -7.86 -3.25
CA TYR A 120 -16.91 -7.71 -4.35
C TYR A 120 -15.75 -6.76 -4.02
N ASP A 121 -15.76 -6.10 -2.86
CA ASP A 121 -14.74 -5.12 -2.49
C ASP A 121 -13.87 -5.58 -1.31
N GLN A 122 -12.63 -5.09 -1.32
CA GLN A 122 -11.68 -5.28 -0.23
C GLN A 122 -11.29 -3.89 0.28
N CYS A 123 -12.16 -3.33 1.12
CA CYS A 123 -11.72 -2.28 2.04
C CYS A 123 -11.44 -2.94 3.39
N ASP A 124 -10.31 -2.62 4.03
CA ASP A 124 -9.94 -3.17 5.34
C ASP A 124 -11.05 -3.00 6.38
N LEU A 125 -11.70 -1.83 6.42
CA LEU A 125 -12.82 -1.59 7.33
C LEU A 125 -14.08 -2.38 6.96
N CYS A 126 -14.40 -2.48 5.67
CA CYS A 126 -15.53 -3.31 5.21
C CYS A 126 -15.30 -4.79 5.56
N LEU A 127 -14.08 -5.29 5.32
CA LEU A 127 -13.68 -6.66 5.62
C LEU A 127 -13.67 -6.94 7.12
N GLN A 128 -13.16 -5.99 7.92
CA GLN A 128 -13.24 -6.08 9.37
C GLN A 128 -14.70 -6.14 9.83
N TYR A 129 -15.58 -5.33 9.24
CA TYR A 129 -17.01 -5.34 9.55
C TYR A 129 -17.68 -6.66 9.19
N THR A 130 -17.43 -7.23 8.01
CA THR A 130 -18.03 -8.51 7.60
C THR A 130 -17.59 -9.65 8.52
N ASN A 131 -16.29 -9.69 8.86
CA ASN A 131 -15.67 -10.78 9.60
C ASN A 131 -15.84 -10.69 11.13
N SER A 132 -16.35 -9.57 11.63
CA SER A 132 -16.57 -9.35 13.07
C SER A 132 -17.79 -10.11 13.62
N ASN A 133 -17.73 -10.50 14.89
CA ASN A 133 -18.85 -11.11 15.63
C ASN A 133 -19.99 -10.09 15.88
N ALA A 134 -21.17 -10.53 16.30
CA ALA A 134 -22.33 -9.66 16.51
C ALA A 134 -22.05 -8.47 17.46
N GLU A 135 -21.37 -8.73 18.58
CA GLU A 135 -20.97 -7.69 19.55
C GLU A 135 -19.99 -6.69 18.95
N GLN A 136 -18.95 -7.19 18.28
CA GLN A 136 -17.96 -6.36 17.61
C GLN A 136 -18.61 -5.52 16.51
N LYS A 137 -19.48 -6.11 15.68
CA LYS A 137 -20.26 -5.43 14.64
C LYS A 137 -21.02 -4.25 15.20
N SER A 138 -21.71 -4.40 16.34
CA SER A 138 -22.40 -3.29 16.99
C SER A 138 -21.45 -2.14 17.34
N MET A 139 -20.23 -2.43 17.81
CA MET A 139 -19.23 -1.39 18.14
C MET A 139 -18.64 -0.67 16.92
N ILE A 140 -18.55 -1.33 15.76
CA ILE A 140 -17.97 -0.75 14.53
C ILE A 140 -19.03 -0.36 13.49
N HIS A 141 -20.32 -0.56 13.77
CA HIS A 141 -21.43 -0.31 12.85
C HIS A 141 -21.50 1.14 12.39
N ASP A 142 -21.46 2.07 13.34
CA ASP A 142 -21.55 3.50 13.04
C ASP A 142 -20.37 3.97 12.19
N LYS A 143 -19.17 3.46 12.51
CA LYS A 143 -17.94 3.73 11.73
C LYS A 143 -18.05 3.15 10.32
N TYR A 144 -18.60 1.95 10.18
CA TYR A 144 -18.83 1.31 8.88
C TYR A 144 -19.84 2.08 8.03
N ILE A 145 -20.98 2.50 8.61
CA ILE A 145 -21.98 3.31 7.89
C ILE A 145 -21.37 4.63 7.44
N ALA A 146 -20.64 5.32 8.33
CA ALA A 146 -19.95 6.56 7.99
C ALA A 146 -18.98 6.36 6.82
N HIS A 147 -18.16 5.31 6.86
CA HIS A 147 -17.23 4.96 5.79
C HIS A 147 -17.93 4.75 4.44
N ILE A 148 -19.01 3.96 4.40
CA ILE A 148 -19.76 3.70 3.16
C ILE A 148 -20.38 4.98 2.60
N LYS A 149 -20.94 5.82 3.48
CA LYS A 149 -21.50 7.13 3.12
C LYS A 149 -20.43 8.04 2.54
N GLU A 150 -19.29 8.18 3.20
CA GLU A 150 -18.16 9.00 2.72
C GLU A 150 -17.59 8.50 1.40
N LYS A 151 -17.45 7.18 1.24
CA LYS A 151 -17.00 6.54 0.00
C LYS A 151 -17.92 6.88 -1.17
N LYS A 152 -19.24 6.85 -0.96
CA LYS A 152 -20.23 7.23 -1.97
C LYS A 152 -20.14 8.71 -2.32
N LEU A 153 -20.06 9.59 -1.31
CA LEU A 153 -19.92 11.03 -1.51
C LEU A 153 -18.65 11.38 -2.28
N SER A 154 -17.50 10.82 -1.89
CA SER A 154 -16.21 11.03 -2.58
C SER A 154 -16.26 10.61 -4.05
N ARG A 155 -16.88 9.46 -4.35
CA ARG A 155 -17.04 8.97 -5.73
C ARG A 155 -17.94 9.89 -6.55
N ASN A 156 -19.04 10.36 -5.98
CA ASN A 156 -19.95 11.30 -6.63
C ASN A 156 -19.25 12.64 -6.92
N GLU A 157 -18.54 13.23 -5.96
CA GLU A 157 -17.81 14.48 -6.19
C GLU A 157 -16.73 14.33 -7.27
N LYS A 158 -15.97 13.21 -7.26
CA LYS A 158 -14.99 12.92 -8.33
C LYS A 158 -15.65 12.75 -9.70
N HIS A 159 -16.86 12.19 -9.75
CA HIS A 159 -17.62 12.04 -10.97
C HIS A 159 -18.12 13.40 -11.47
N ASP A 160 -18.73 14.20 -10.60
CA ASP A 160 -19.21 15.55 -10.89
C ASP A 160 -18.07 16.47 -11.35
N ASP A 161 -16.92 16.41 -10.69
CA ASP A 161 -15.74 17.19 -11.05
C ASP A 161 -15.22 16.83 -12.45
N ARG A 162 -15.29 15.56 -12.86
CA ARG A 162 -14.92 15.16 -14.23
C ARG A 162 -15.81 15.78 -15.30
N PHE A 163 -17.09 16.03 -15.01
CA PHE A 163 -17.97 16.73 -15.96
C PHE A 163 -17.80 18.24 -15.97
N LYS A 164 -17.22 18.82 -14.90
CA LYS A 164 -16.91 20.25 -14.83
C LYS A 164 -15.61 20.61 -15.56
N ILE A 165 -14.93 19.64 -16.20
CA ILE A 165 -13.71 19.90 -16.94
C ILE A 165 -14.04 20.73 -18.18
N ASP A 166 -13.48 21.94 -18.23
CA ASP A 166 -13.56 22.85 -19.37
C ASP A 166 -12.20 23.53 -19.59
N ASP A 167 -12.12 24.57 -20.43
CA ASP A 167 -10.86 25.30 -20.66
C ASP A 167 -10.37 26.07 -19.42
N LYS A 168 -11.26 26.39 -18.49
CA LYS A 168 -10.99 27.17 -17.25
C LYS A 168 -10.80 26.29 -16.02
N ASN A 169 -11.43 25.12 -15.99
CA ASN A 169 -11.50 24.19 -14.86
C ASN A 169 -10.74 22.92 -15.20
N LYS A 170 -9.68 22.65 -14.45
CA LYS A 170 -8.88 21.42 -14.56
C LYS A 170 -8.97 20.64 -13.27
N VAL A 171 -9.23 19.34 -13.38
CA VAL A 171 -9.28 18.42 -12.24
C VAL A 171 -7.98 17.63 -12.22
N LEU A 172 -7.31 17.65 -11.07
CA LEU A 172 -6.06 16.94 -10.84
C LEU A 172 -6.26 15.96 -9.70
N VAL A 173 -5.81 14.72 -9.88
CA VAL A 173 -5.81 13.69 -8.84
C VAL A 173 -4.36 13.40 -8.49
N PHE A 174 -3.99 13.67 -7.24
CA PHE A 174 -2.65 13.41 -6.72
C PHE A 174 -2.71 12.33 -5.65
N ASP A 175 -1.74 11.42 -5.65
CA ASP A 175 -1.41 10.63 -4.47
C ASP A 175 -0.58 11.53 -3.55
N MET A 176 -1.13 11.86 -2.38
CA MET A 176 -0.46 12.77 -1.45
C MET A 176 0.58 12.02 -0.63
N GLN A 177 1.82 12.05 -1.12
CA GLN A 177 3.00 11.67 -0.34
C GLN A 177 4.01 12.80 -0.43
N ALA A 178 4.18 13.55 0.66
CA ALA A 178 5.23 14.56 0.77
C ALA A 178 5.76 14.63 2.21
N GLU A 179 7.09 14.67 2.33
CA GLU A 179 7.81 14.79 3.60
C GLU A 179 7.87 16.23 4.10
N ASP A 180 7.87 17.22 3.19
CA ASP A 180 7.87 18.64 3.52
C ASP A 180 6.91 19.40 2.60
N TRP A 181 5.97 20.11 3.21
CA TRP A 181 4.92 20.87 2.54
C TRP A 181 5.30 22.34 2.38
N GLY A 182 6.31 22.83 3.11
CA GLY A 182 6.70 24.24 3.11
C GLY A 182 5.97 25.07 4.17
N TYR A 183 5.86 26.39 3.95
CA TYR A 183 5.39 27.33 4.98
C TYR A 183 3.86 27.43 5.07
N ASN A 184 3.32 27.17 6.27
CA ASN A 184 1.93 27.39 6.66
C ASN A 184 0.86 26.64 5.84
N PHE A 185 1.00 25.32 5.77
CA PHE A 185 0.05 24.43 5.09
C PHE A 185 -1.06 23.89 6.00
N ASN A 186 -1.00 24.16 7.31
CA ASN A 186 -1.87 23.53 8.31
C ASN A 186 -2.68 24.56 9.11
N LYS A 187 -2.56 25.86 8.85
CA LYS A 187 -3.29 26.89 9.61
C LYS A 187 -4.13 27.75 8.69
N THR A 188 -5.41 27.84 9.03
CA THR A 188 -6.36 28.72 8.34
C THR A 188 -6.17 30.17 8.74
N GLU A 189 -6.82 31.07 8.00
CA GLU A 189 -6.87 32.50 8.36
C GLU A 189 -7.51 32.73 9.74
N ASP A 190 -8.44 31.86 10.15
CA ASP A 190 -9.07 31.86 11.48
C ASP A 190 -8.18 31.28 12.59
N LYS A 191 -6.92 30.93 12.28
CA LYS A 191 -5.94 30.29 13.17
C LYS A 191 -6.31 28.88 13.64
N ASN A 192 -7.27 28.23 12.98
CA ASN A 192 -7.54 26.81 13.25
C ASN A 192 -6.42 25.95 12.65
N ILE A 193 -6.01 24.93 13.41
CA ILE A 193 -5.02 23.95 12.95
C ILE A 193 -5.78 22.82 12.27
N LEU A 194 -5.50 22.60 10.99
CA LEU A 194 -6.08 21.53 10.19
C LEU A 194 -5.11 20.36 10.07
N SER A 195 -5.66 19.17 10.27
CA SER A 195 -5.00 17.89 10.00
C SER A 195 -5.23 17.51 8.54
N TRP A 196 -4.14 17.23 7.83
CA TRP A 196 -4.19 16.89 6.39
C TRP A 196 -4.94 15.60 6.11
N ASN A 197 -4.98 14.69 7.08
CA ASN A 197 -5.74 13.43 6.96
C ASN A 197 -7.26 13.67 6.88
N ASP A 198 -7.72 14.81 7.38
CA ASP A 198 -9.14 15.14 7.45
C ASP A 198 -9.61 15.96 6.23
N ILE A 199 -8.68 16.45 5.41
CA ILE A 199 -8.99 17.22 4.20
C ILE A 199 -9.59 16.28 3.14
N LYS A 200 -10.75 16.68 2.60
CA LYS A 200 -11.49 15.91 1.60
C LYS A 200 -11.47 16.57 0.22
N VAL A 201 -11.50 17.90 0.18
CA VAL A 201 -11.51 18.67 -1.08
C VAL A 201 -10.53 19.82 -0.96
N ILE A 202 -9.69 19.99 -1.99
CA ILE A 202 -8.78 21.13 -2.16
C ILE A 202 -9.18 21.87 -3.43
N LYS A 203 -9.36 23.19 -3.32
CA LYS A 203 -9.63 24.09 -4.45
C LYS A 203 -8.53 25.14 -4.52
N VAL A 204 -7.97 25.31 -5.72
CA VAL A 204 -6.97 26.33 -6.02
C VAL A 204 -7.52 27.24 -7.10
N ILE A 205 -7.33 28.55 -6.94
CA ILE A 205 -7.84 29.55 -7.89
C ILE A 205 -6.65 30.29 -8.50
N LYS A 206 -6.60 30.38 -9.84
CA LYS A 206 -5.49 31.01 -10.56
C LYS A 206 -5.25 32.48 -10.18
N SER A 207 -6.31 33.22 -9.80
CA SER A 207 -6.21 34.60 -9.33
C SER A 207 -5.58 34.73 -7.94
N GLU A 208 -5.56 33.67 -7.14
CA GLU A 208 -5.06 33.65 -5.76
C GLU A 208 -3.98 32.58 -5.56
N PRO A 209 -2.79 32.72 -6.16
CA PRO A 209 -1.79 31.64 -6.21
C PRO A 209 -1.09 31.34 -4.87
N PHE A 210 -1.27 32.20 -3.85
CA PHE A 210 -0.72 31.98 -2.51
C PHE A 210 -1.76 31.53 -1.49
N SER A 211 -2.96 31.21 -1.96
CA SER A 211 -4.02 30.71 -1.12
C SER A 211 -4.64 29.48 -1.74
N PHE A 212 -4.96 28.51 -0.91
CA PHE A 212 -5.77 27.38 -1.30
C PHE A 212 -6.93 27.22 -0.32
N TYR A 213 -7.98 26.61 -0.80
CA TYR A 213 -9.25 26.47 -0.12
C TYR A 213 -9.48 25.00 0.19
N VAL A 214 -9.82 24.69 1.43
CA VAL A 214 -10.00 23.31 1.88
C VAL A 214 -11.37 23.07 2.47
N LYS A 215 -11.87 21.84 2.31
CA LYS A 215 -13.02 21.31 3.04
C LYS A 215 -12.65 20.01 3.71
N THR A 216 -13.10 19.86 4.95
CA THR A 216 -13.03 18.61 5.74
C THR A 216 -14.25 17.71 5.54
N SER A 217 -15.26 18.16 4.77
CA SER A 217 -16.45 17.38 4.45
C SER A 217 -16.82 17.47 2.97
N TYR A 218 -17.54 16.46 2.50
CA TYR A 218 -18.15 16.44 1.16
C TYR A 218 -19.52 17.10 1.12
N ASN A 219 -19.92 17.84 2.17
CA ASN A 219 -21.21 18.53 2.15
C ASN A 219 -21.14 19.75 1.22
N LYS A 220 -22.17 19.94 0.38
CA LYS A 220 -22.26 21.06 -0.55
C LYS A 220 -22.35 22.39 0.20
N ASP A 221 -23.04 22.39 1.35
CA ASP A 221 -23.26 23.57 2.19
C ASP A 221 -22.06 23.91 3.09
N ALA A 222 -21.05 23.03 3.18
CA ALA A 222 -19.85 23.34 3.94
C ALA A 222 -19.11 24.50 3.28
N GLU A 223 -18.65 25.46 4.08
CA GLU A 223 -17.83 26.55 3.58
C GLU A 223 -16.39 26.09 3.34
N PHE A 224 -15.69 26.77 2.44
CA PHE A 224 -14.28 26.52 2.20
C PHE A 224 -13.44 27.33 3.19
N GLU A 225 -12.57 26.67 3.94
CA GLU A 225 -11.60 27.34 4.79
C GLU A 225 -10.39 27.78 3.96
N LYS A 226 -9.99 29.05 4.09
CA LYS A 226 -8.86 29.63 3.35
C LYS A 226 -7.56 29.43 4.11
N ILE A 227 -6.55 28.88 3.43
CA ILE A 227 -5.18 28.73 3.92
C ILE A 227 -4.26 29.63 3.09
N ASN A 228 -3.46 30.45 3.76
CA ASN A 228 -2.48 31.33 3.14
C ASN A 228 -1.06 30.76 3.31
N VAL A 229 -0.43 30.39 2.19
CA VAL A 229 0.91 29.79 2.17
C VAL A 229 2.02 30.83 1.98
N ARG A 230 1.68 32.11 1.87
CA ARG A 230 2.68 33.17 1.69
C ARG A 230 3.46 33.38 3.00
N ASN A 231 4.77 33.17 2.94
CA ASN A 231 5.64 33.47 4.06
C ASN A 231 5.81 34.99 4.22
N LYS A 232 5.06 35.59 5.13
CA LYS A 232 5.14 37.03 5.45
C LYS A 232 6.48 37.46 6.06
N ARG A 233 7.30 36.52 6.55
CA ARG A 233 8.61 36.81 7.15
C ARG A 233 9.74 36.94 6.12
N LYS A 234 9.52 36.47 4.88
CA LYS A 234 10.49 36.59 3.78
C LYS A 234 10.00 37.61 2.77
N LYS A 235 10.91 38.45 2.25
CA LYS A 235 10.63 39.36 1.14
C LYS A 235 10.49 38.52 -0.15
N LEU A 236 9.27 38.10 -0.44
CA LEU A 236 8.91 37.31 -1.62
C LEU A 236 8.51 38.24 -2.76
N ASN A 237 8.98 37.94 -3.97
CA ASN A 237 8.63 38.69 -5.17
C ASN A 237 7.12 38.68 -5.42
N PRO A 238 6.55 39.77 -5.96
CA PRO A 238 5.20 39.80 -6.50
C PRO A 238 4.99 38.73 -7.57
N ILE A 239 3.75 38.26 -7.73
CA ILE A 239 3.38 37.23 -8.72
C ILE A 239 3.75 37.66 -10.15
N SER A 240 3.61 38.94 -10.45
CA SER A 240 3.96 39.53 -11.75
C SER A 240 5.44 39.38 -12.11
N GLU A 241 6.30 39.17 -11.12
CA GLU A 241 7.75 39.02 -11.29
C GLU A 241 8.21 37.55 -11.19
N LEU A 242 7.30 36.61 -10.90
CA LEU A 242 7.62 35.19 -10.85
C LEU A 242 7.77 34.65 -12.28
N THR A 243 9.01 34.55 -12.75
CA THR A 243 9.33 33.83 -13.99
C THR A 243 9.40 32.34 -13.69
N THR A 244 8.44 31.56 -14.19
CA THR A 244 8.51 30.09 -14.07
C THR A 244 9.63 29.58 -14.96
N VAL A 245 10.69 29.06 -14.34
CA VAL A 245 11.72 28.33 -15.09
C VAL A 245 11.18 26.95 -15.41
N LYS A 246 11.36 26.50 -16.66
CA LYS A 246 11.04 25.11 -17.02
C LYS A 246 11.79 24.18 -16.07
N ALA A 247 11.07 23.31 -15.36
CA ALA A 247 11.69 22.35 -14.44
C ALA A 247 12.77 21.49 -15.13
N TYR A 248 12.60 21.24 -16.42
CA TYR A 248 13.56 20.56 -17.27
C TYR A 248 13.85 21.39 -18.52
N THR A 249 15.12 21.67 -18.77
CA THR A 249 15.62 22.36 -19.97
C THR A 249 15.73 21.41 -21.17
N GLY A 250 15.71 20.10 -20.94
CA GLY A 250 15.74 19.05 -21.95
C GLY A 250 15.37 17.69 -21.36
N LYS A 251 15.51 16.61 -22.15
CA LYS A 251 15.28 15.25 -21.67
C LYS A 251 16.24 14.95 -20.50
N GLN A 252 15.68 14.47 -19.38
CA GLN A 252 16.49 14.04 -18.25
C GLN A 252 17.36 12.86 -18.66
N LYS A 253 18.66 12.94 -18.38
CA LYS A 253 19.59 11.83 -18.62
C LYS A 253 19.27 10.70 -17.65
N LEU A 254 19.24 9.47 -18.15
CA LEU A 254 19.13 8.29 -17.32
C LEU A 254 20.42 8.11 -16.51
N GLY A 255 20.31 7.78 -15.23
CA GLY A 255 21.49 7.52 -14.39
C GLY A 255 22.24 6.26 -14.84
N GLU A 256 23.56 6.23 -14.67
CA GLU A 256 24.43 5.15 -15.15
C GLU A 256 24.01 3.75 -14.67
N ASN A 257 23.56 3.62 -13.42
CA ASN A 257 23.05 2.34 -12.89
C ASN A 257 21.82 1.86 -13.68
N LYS A 258 20.86 2.76 -13.95
CA LYS A 258 19.66 2.42 -14.72
C LYS A 258 20.00 2.04 -16.16
N LYS A 259 21.02 2.68 -16.75
CA LYS A 259 21.52 2.31 -18.08
C LYS A 259 22.14 0.91 -18.08
N LYS A 260 22.93 0.59 -17.06
CA LYS A 260 23.53 -0.74 -16.89
C LYS A 260 22.45 -1.81 -16.73
N ASP A 261 21.45 -1.56 -15.88
CA ASP A 261 20.33 -2.49 -15.66
C ASP A 261 19.53 -2.72 -16.96
N LEU A 262 19.26 -1.66 -17.73
CA LEU A 262 18.58 -1.79 -19.02
C LEU A 262 19.40 -2.59 -20.05
N LYS A 263 20.73 -2.39 -20.10
CA LYS A 263 21.63 -3.21 -20.92
C LYS A 263 21.58 -4.67 -20.50
N GLU A 264 21.62 -4.94 -19.20
CA GLU A 264 21.53 -6.29 -18.66
C GLU A 264 20.19 -6.97 -19.01
N LEU A 265 19.08 -6.22 -19.02
CA LEU A 265 17.76 -6.73 -19.42
C LEU A 265 17.67 -7.04 -20.92
N LEU A 266 18.33 -6.23 -21.77
CA LEU A 266 18.47 -6.48 -23.20
C LEU A 266 19.34 -7.72 -23.46
N ASP A 267 20.50 -7.82 -22.81
CA ASP A 267 21.42 -8.94 -22.97
C ASP A 267 20.78 -10.27 -22.52
N LYS A 268 19.97 -10.24 -21.47
CA LYS A 268 19.20 -11.40 -20.99
C LYS A 268 17.98 -11.73 -21.86
N ASN A 269 17.72 -11.00 -22.94
CA ASN A 269 16.54 -11.13 -23.81
C ASN A 269 15.21 -11.09 -23.04
N LEU A 270 15.17 -10.40 -21.89
CA LEU A 270 13.94 -10.18 -21.13
C LEU A 270 13.10 -9.06 -21.77
N ILE A 271 13.77 -8.13 -22.44
CA ILE A 271 13.14 -7.13 -23.30
C ILE A 271 13.18 -7.67 -24.74
N PRO A 272 12.03 -7.73 -25.45
CA PRO A 272 12.01 -8.15 -26.85
C PRO A 272 12.94 -7.31 -27.71
N ASN A 273 13.74 -7.97 -28.56
CA ASN A 273 14.75 -7.32 -29.42
C ASN A 273 14.19 -6.26 -30.39
N PHE A 274 12.88 -6.26 -30.65
CA PHE A 274 12.23 -5.20 -31.43
C PHE A 274 12.39 -3.80 -30.79
N TYR A 275 12.50 -3.72 -29.45
CA TYR A 275 12.71 -2.46 -28.75
C TYR A 275 14.18 -2.06 -28.61
N LYS A 276 15.10 -2.87 -29.13
CA LYS A 276 16.54 -2.66 -28.94
C LYS A 276 16.98 -1.30 -29.48
N ASP A 277 16.55 -0.93 -30.69
CA ASP A 277 16.89 0.35 -31.32
C ASP A 277 16.44 1.55 -30.46
N PHE A 278 15.27 1.45 -29.82
CA PHE A 278 14.76 2.49 -28.93
C PHE A 278 15.62 2.64 -27.67
N TYR A 279 15.97 1.53 -27.02
CA TYR A 279 16.79 1.58 -25.81
C TYR A 279 18.24 1.97 -26.10
N ASP A 280 18.80 1.54 -27.23
CA ASP A 280 20.13 1.97 -27.69
C ASP A 280 20.17 3.49 -27.98
N THR A 281 19.03 4.11 -28.30
CA THR A 281 18.92 5.57 -28.44
C THR A 281 18.93 6.31 -27.08
N ILE A 282 18.62 5.61 -25.98
CA ILE A 282 18.46 6.18 -24.61
C ILE A 282 19.67 5.88 -23.71
N LEU A 283 20.39 4.79 -23.99
CA LEU A 283 21.58 4.31 -23.29
C LEU A 283 22.84 5.11 -23.64
#